data_AF-A0A2W7CBQ5-F1
#
_entry.id   AF-A0A2W7CBQ5-F1
#
_cell.length_a   1.000
_cell.length_b   1.000
_cell.length_c   1.000
_cell.angle_alpha   90.00
_cell.angle_beta   90.00
_cell.angle_gamma   90.00
#
_symmetry.space_group_name_H-M   'P 1'
#
loop_
_entity.id
_entity.type
_entity.pdbx_description
1 polymer ?
#
loop_
_entity_poly.entity_id
_entity_poly.type
_entity_poly.pdbx_seq_one_letter_code
_entity_poly.pdbx_strand_id
1 'polypeptide(L)'
;MSSHPLPRIVHLDLLDTEYAKLAAKMAAGEPIPPDKQQRLCQDSYDFTRLGQHIARYRYGGLDQQGQDDILCTLGHTAELFTLADLEDISDRLRQTGRFYLTPGERQQVINWLSDELGIDLAKHE
;
A
#
# COMPACT_ATOMS: atom_id res chain seq x y z
N MET A 1 36.58 41.84 -25.48
CA MET A 1 35.14 42.00 -25.19
C MET A 1 34.62 40.62 -24.85
N SER A 2 34.46 40.32 -23.56
CA SER A 2 34.07 38.99 -23.10
C SER A 2 32.55 38.91 -23.03
N SER A 3 31.94 38.19 -23.96
CA SER A 3 30.50 37.91 -23.94
C SER A 3 30.22 36.81 -22.93
N HIS A 4 29.77 37.18 -21.73
CA HIS A 4 29.25 36.22 -20.78
C HIS A 4 27.91 35.67 -21.32
N PRO A 5 27.71 34.34 -21.36
CA PRO A 5 26.43 33.78 -21.74
C PRO A 5 25.36 34.18 -20.70
N LEU A 6 24.22 34.66 -21.17
CA LEU A 6 23.09 35.00 -20.31
C LEU A 6 22.63 33.76 -19.53
N PRO A 7 22.32 33.89 -18.22
CA PRO A 7 21.82 32.80 -17.43
C PRO A 7 20.49 32.30 -17.99
N ARG A 8 20.41 31.01 -18.30
CA ARG A 8 19.17 30.35 -18.71
C ARG A 8 18.34 30.08 -17.47
N ILE A 9 17.40 30.97 -17.17
CA ILE A 9 16.44 30.78 -16.09
C ILE A 9 15.47 29.68 -16.53
N VAL A 10 15.57 28.51 -15.93
CA VAL A 10 14.62 27.41 -16.11
C VAL A 10 13.54 27.56 -15.04
N HIS A 11 12.31 27.82 -15.46
CA HIS A 11 11.16 27.72 -14.58
C HIS A 11 10.86 26.24 -14.34
N LEU A 12 11.29 25.72 -13.18
CA LEU A 12 10.78 24.45 -12.66
C LEU A 12 9.41 24.73 -12.03
N ASP A 13 8.35 24.16 -12.58
CA ASP A 13 7.08 24.04 -11.88
C ASP A 13 7.29 23.11 -10.68
N LEU A 14 7.57 23.70 -9.52
CA LEU A 14 7.87 23.02 -8.26
C LEU A 14 6.65 22.34 -7.61
N LEU A 15 5.46 22.52 -8.19
CA LEU A 15 4.25 21.79 -7.83
C LEU A 15 4.20 20.51 -8.66
N ASP A 16 5.06 19.57 -8.25
CA ASP A 16 5.21 18.22 -8.79
C ASP A 16 3.86 17.62 -9.21
N THR A 17 3.61 17.63 -10.51
CA THR A 17 2.40 17.01 -11.07
C THR A 17 2.40 15.52 -10.74
N GLU A 18 3.56 14.90 -10.61
CA GLU A 18 3.70 13.48 -10.26
C GLU A 18 3.47 13.19 -8.78
N TYR A 19 4.00 14.01 -7.86
CA TYR A 19 3.72 13.85 -6.42
C TYR A 19 2.24 14.12 -6.11
N ALA A 20 1.66 15.16 -6.72
CA ALA A 20 0.23 15.45 -6.59
C ALA A 20 -0.64 14.33 -7.20
N LYS A 21 -0.23 13.74 -8.33
CA LYS A 21 -0.91 12.57 -8.91
C LYS A 21 -0.80 11.34 -8.02
N LEU A 22 0.36 11.06 -7.43
CA LEU A 22 0.55 9.95 -6.50
C LEU A 22 -0.28 10.15 -5.23
N ALA A 23 -0.29 11.36 -4.67
CA ALA A 23 -1.13 11.72 -3.54
C ALA A 23 -2.62 11.57 -3.88
N ALA A 24 -3.05 11.98 -5.07
CA ALA A 24 -4.42 11.79 -5.54
C ALA A 24 -4.78 10.31 -5.74
N LYS A 25 -3.86 9.48 -6.27
CA LYS A 25 -4.04 8.02 -6.38
C LYS A 25 -4.17 7.37 -4.99
N MET A 26 -3.33 7.76 -4.03
CA MET A 26 -3.43 7.28 -2.66
C MET A 26 -4.72 7.72 -1.95
N ALA A 27 -5.19 8.95 -2.21
CA ALA A 27 -6.45 9.44 -1.64
C ALA A 27 -7.68 8.78 -2.26
N ALA A 28 -7.65 8.55 -3.58
CA ALA A 28 -8.70 7.84 -4.32
C ALA A 28 -8.75 6.35 -3.95
N GLY A 29 -7.60 5.77 -3.61
CA GLY A 29 -7.46 4.35 -3.36
C GLY A 29 -7.45 3.52 -4.65
N GLU A 30 -7.02 2.28 -4.53
CA GLU A 30 -6.99 1.36 -5.67
C GLU A 30 -8.41 0.88 -6.00
N PRO A 31 -8.85 0.99 -7.26
CA PRO A 31 -10.21 0.62 -7.63
C PRO A 31 -10.38 -0.89 -7.53
N ILE A 32 -11.28 -1.31 -6.63
CA ILE A 32 -11.67 -2.71 -6.50
C ILE A 32 -12.80 -2.99 -7.49
N PRO A 33 -12.72 -4.04 -8.33
CA PRO A 33 -13.76 -4.34 -9.31
C PRO A 33 -15.15 -4.53 -8.68
N PRO A 34 -16.23 -4.01 -9.29
CA PRO A 34 -17.56 -4.00 -8.68
C PRO A 34 -18.14 -5.40 -8.46
N ASP A 35 -17.77 -6.38 -9.30
CA ASP A 35 -18.11 -7.80 -9.13
C ASP A 35 -17.47 -8.40 -7.87
N LYS A 36 -16.25 -7.97 -7.52
CA LYS A 36 -15.55 -8.39 -6.30
C LYS A 36 -16.13 -7.68 -5.07
N GLN A 37 -16.44 -6.39 -5.19
CA GLN A 37 -17.14 -5.64 -4.12
C GLN A 37 -18.48 -6.30 -3.79
N GLN A 38 -19.28 -6.68 -4.79
CA GLN A 38 -20.59 -7.31 -4.56
C GLN A 38 -20.48 -8.65 -3.83
N ARG A 39 -19.43 -9.43 -4.09
CA ARG A 39 -19.15 -10.69 -3.40
C ARG A 39 -18.75 -10.47 -1.93
N LEU A 40 -17.92 -9.46 -1.67
CA LEU A 40 -17.39 -9.15 -0.33
C LEU A 40 -18.32 -8.20 0.48
N CYS A 41 -19.30 -7.55 -0.15
CA CYS A 41 -20.26 -6.66 0.51
C CYS A 41 -21.09 -7.36 1.60
N GLN A 42 -21.17 -8.69 1.60
CA GLN A 42 -21.85 -9.45 2.66
C GLN A 42 -21.16 -9.30 4.03
N ASP A 43 -19.86 -9.00 4.02
CA ASP A 43 -19.02 -8.91 5.23
C ASP A 43 -18.78 -7.46 5.68
N SER A 44 -19.49 -6.48 5.12
CA SER A 44 -19.41 -5.05 5.50
C SER A 44 -17.99 -4.44 5.41
N TYR A 45 -17.21 -4.82 4.41
CA TYR A 45 -15.89 -4.24 4.17
C TYR A 45 -15.96 -2.74 3.83
N ASP A 46 -15.09 -1.95 4.45
CA ASP A 46 -14.80 -0.59 3.99
C ASP A 46 -13.82 -0.64 2.80
N PHE A 47 -14.38 -0.82 1.60
CA PHE A 47 -13.61 -0.87 0.36
C PHE A 47 -12.83 0.41 0.07
N THR A 48 -13.27 1.55 0.61
CA THR A 48 -12.55 2.83 0.45
C THR A 48 -11.24 2.76 1.22
N ARG A 49 -11.32 2.34 2.49
CA ARG A 49 -10.14 2.16 3.34
C ARG A 49 -9.22 1.05 2.81
N LEU A 50 -9.78 -0.03 2.30
CA LEU A 50 -9.04 -1.12 1.67
C LEU A 50 -8.25 -0.63 0.45
N GLY A 51 -8.91 0.12 -0.44
CA GLY A 51 -8.29 0.75 -1.59
C GLY A 51 -7.17 1.72 -1.20
N GLN A 52 -7.36 2.53 -0.14
CA GLN A 52 -6.33 3.45 0.36
C GLN A 52 -5.09 2.71 0.88
N HIS A 53 -5.27 1.62 1.63
CA HIS A 53 -4.16 0.80 2.10
C HIS A 53 -3.38 0.17 0.94
N ILE A 54 -4.07 -0.34 -0.08
CA ILE A 54 -3.44 -0.91 -1.28
C ILE A 54 -2.68 0.16 -2.07
N ALA A 55 -3.29 1.34 -2.28
CA ALA A 55 -2.63 2.45 -2.97
C ALA A 55 -1.39 2.94 -2.20
N ARG A 56 -1.46 2.99 -0.87
CA ARG A 56 -0.32 3.34 -0.01
C ARG A 56 0.80 2.29 -0.10
N TYR A 57 0.47 1.00 -0.21
CA TYR A 57 1.46 -0.05 -0.43
C TYR A 57 2.22 0.16 -1.76
N ARG A 58 1.50 0.48 -2.83
CA ARG A 58 2.06 0.64 -4.19
C ARG A 58 2.84 1.94 -4.38
N TYR A 59 2.32 3.04 -3.87
CA TYR A 59 2.79 4.39 -4.20
C TYR A 59 3.44 5.12 -3.04
N GLY A 60 3.37 4.57 -1.82
CA GLY A 60 3.82 5.25 -0.61
C GLY A 60 5.33 5.30 -0.41
N GLY A 61 6.13 4.65 -1.27
CA GLY A 61 7.59 4.63 -1.14
C GLY A 61 8.08 4.08 0.21
N LEU A 62 7.39 3.07 0.72
CA LEU A 62 7.60 2.52 2.06
C LEU A 62 8.83 1.62 2.11
N ASP A 63 9.47 1.57 3.27
CA ASP A 63 10.43 0.51 3.57
C ASP A 63 9.71 -0.82 3.84
N GLN A 64 10.47 -1.90 4.00
CA GLN A 64 9.90 -3.23 4.23
C GLN A 64 8.99 -3.27 5.46
N GLN A 65 9.31 -2.51 6.51
CA GLN A 65 8.51 -2.49 7.73
C GLN A 65 7.17 -1.79 7.47
N GLY A 66 7.15 -0.67 6.74
CA GLY A 66 5.92 -0.01 6.34
C GLY A 66 5.07 -0.84 5.37
N GLN A 67 5.69 -1.62 4.48
CA GLN A 67 4.98 -2.60 3.65
C GLN A 67 4.33 -3.68 4.50
N ASP A 68 5.05 -4.23 5.47
CA ASP A 68 4.55 -5.26 6.38
C ASP A 68 3.40 -4.73 7.25
N ASP A 69 3.47 -3.48 7.71
CA ASP A 69 2.41 -2.84 8.51
C ASP A 69 1.09 -2.75 7.73
N ILE A 70 1.18 -2.38 6.45
CA ILE A 70 0.01 -2.37 5.56
C ILE A 70 -0.51 -3.78 5.31
N LEU A 71 0.36 -4.74 5.00
CA LEU A 71 -0.06 -6.13 4.79
C LEU A 71 -0.70 -6.71 6.05
N CYS A 72 -0.21 -6.35 7.24
CA CYS A 72 -0.81 -6.75 8.51
C CYS A 72 -2.23 -6.18 8.67
N THR A 73 -2.39 -4.89 8.37
CA THR A 73 -3.70 -4.21 8.40
C THR A 73 -4.68 -4.83 7.40
N LEU A 74 -4.21 -5.12 6.18
CA LEU A 74 -5.00 -5.79 5.15
C LEU A 74 -5.38 -7.21 5.57
N GLY A 75 -4.43 -7.98 6.10
CA GLY A 75 -4.67 -9.34 6.57
C GLY A 75 -5.62 -9.41 7.75
N HIS A 76 -5.55 -8.47 8.71
CA HIS A 76 -6.53 -8.38 9.79
C HIS A 76 -7.92 -8.00 9.28
N THR A 77 -7.99 -7.04 8.35
CA THR A 77 -9.26 -6.61 7.74
C THR A 77 -9.92 -7.77 6.98
N ALA A 78 -9.12 -8.57 6.28
CA ALA A 78 -9.55 -9.76 5.53
C ALA A 78 -9.74 -11.00 6.40
N GLU A 79 -9.65 -10.87 7.73
CA GLU A 79 -9.72 -11.97 8.70
C GLU A 79 -8.73 -13.13 8.45
N LEU A 80 -7.62 -12.84 7.75
CA LEU A 80 -6.53 -13.80 7.49
C LEU A 80 -5.64 -14.03 8.71
N PHE A 81 -5.62 -13.05 9.62
CA PHE A 81 -4.90 -13.11 10.89
C PHE A 81 -5.90 -13.16 12.04
N THR A 82 -5.81 -14.23 12.83
CA THR A 82 -6.52 -14.35 14.08
C THR A 82 -5.91 -13.43 15.14
N LEU A 83 -6.62 -13.25 16.26
CA LEU A 83 -6.06 -12.52 17.41
C LEU A 83 -4.78 -13.16 17.95
N ALA A 84 -4.66 -14.49 17.87
CA ALA A 84 -3.44 -15.21 18.28
C ALA A 84 -2.28 -14.89 17.33
N ASP A 85 -2.51 -14.86 16.01
CA ASP A 85 -1.47 -14.50 15.05
C ASP A 85 -0.97 -13.06 15.26
N LEU A 86 -1.88 -12.13 15.57
CA LEU A 86 -1.51 -10.74 15.90
C LEU A 86 -0.72 -10.63 17.20
N GLU A 87 -1.05 -11.46 18.20
CA GLU A 87 -0.29 -11.54 19.44
C GLU A 87 1.12 -12.08 19.18
N ASP A 88 1.26 -13.13 18.36
CA ASP A 88 2.55 -13.67 17.94
C ASP A 88 3.39 -12.64 17.18
N ILE A 89 2.78 -11.87 16.27
CA ILE A 89 3.44 -10.76 15.56
C ILE A 89 3.92 -9.69 16.56
N SER A 90 3.08 -9.33 17.52
CA SER A 90 3.39 -8.34 18.57
C SER A 90 4.51 -8.82 19.48
N ASP A 91 4.53 -10.10 19.84
CA ASP A 91 5.57 -10.70 20.65
C ASP A 91 6.92 -10.75 19.92
N ARG A 92 6.93 -11.04 18.61
CA ARG A 92 8.16 -10.90 17.81
C ARG A 92 8.67 -9.47 17.79
N LEU A 93 7.80 -8.47 17.69
CA LEU A 93 8.17 -7.05 17.82
C LEU A 93 8.79 -6.77 19.20
N ARG A 94 8.20 -7.25 20.29
CA ARG A 94 8.74 -7.07 21.65
C ARG A 94 10.11 -7.71 21.83
N GLN A 95 10.32 -8.89 21.24
CA GLN A 95 11.57 -9.64 21.37
C GLN A 95 12.69 -9.09 20.49
N THR A 96 12.36 -8.69 19.26
CA THR A 96 13.36 -8.28 18.25
C THR A 96 13.52 -6.76 18.14
N GLY A 97 12.58 -5.99 18.68
CA GLY A 97 12.51 -4.54 18.54
C GLY A 97 12.06 -4.05 17.16
N ARG A 98 11.68 -4.96 16.24
CA ARG A 98 11.29 -4.61 14.87
C ARG A 98 9.99 -5.29 14.48
N PHE A 99 9.10 -4.54 13.84
CA PHE A 99 7.89 -5.09 13.26
C PHE A 99 8.21 -5.73 11.91
N TYR A 100 7.75 -6.96 11.70
CA TYR A 100 7.81 -7.63 10.42
C TYR A 100 6.77 -8.75 10.32
N LEU A 101 6.33 -9.00 9.10
CA LEU A 101 5.62 -10.22 8.74
C LEU A 101 6.63 -11.28 8.27
N THR A 102 6.35 -12.55 8.53
CA THR A 102 7.13 -13.64 7.93
C THR A 102 6.85 -13.72 6.42
N PRO A 103 7.74 -14.32 5.62
CA PRO A 103 7.47 -14.52 4.19
C PRO A 103 6.15 -15.26 3.91
N GLY A 104 5.76 -16.22 4.77
CA GLY A 104 4.49 -16.93 4.65
C GLY A 104 3.28 -16.02 4.92
N GLU A 105 3.31 -15.24 6.00
CA GLU A 105 2.26 -14.27 6.33
C GLU A 105 2.08 -13.23 5.22
N ARG A 106 3.19 -12.71 4.66
CA ARG A 106 3.13 -11.79 3.50
C ARG A 106 2.45 -12.46 2.31
N GLN A 107 2.88 -13.67 1.96
CA GLN A 107 2.37 -14.36 0.78
C GLN A 107 0.88 -14.69 0.91
N GLN A 108 0.41 -15.03 2.12
CA GLN A 108 -1.00 -15.26 2.38
C GLN A 108 -1.86 -14.04 2.05
N VAL A 109 -1.44 -12.84 2.50
CA VAL A 109 -2.14 -11.58 2.19
C VAL A 109 -2.07 -11.26 0.70
N ILE A 110 -0.91 -11.44 0.07
CA ILE A 110 -0.73 -11.19 -1.37
C ILE A 110 -1.63 -12.13 -2.21
N ASN A 111 -1.70 -13.40 -1.85
CA ASN A 111 -2.56 -14.37 -2.54
C ASN A 111 -4.03 -13.97 -2.40
N TRP A 112 -4.47 -13.60 -1.19
CA TRP A 112 -5.84 -13.14 -0.97
C TRP A 112 -6.17 -11.90 -1.80
N LEU A 113 -5.27 -10.91 -1.87
CA LEU A 113 -5.48 -9.73 -2.72
C LEU A 113 -5.65 -10.10 -4.20
N SER A 114 -4.85 -11.05 -4.69
CA SER A 114 -4.95 -11.55 -6.06
C SER A 114 -6.26 -12.32 -6.29
N ASP A 115 -6.58 -13.28 -5.43
CA ASP A 115 -7.70 -14.22 -5.63
C ASP A 115 -9.05 -13.54 -5.36
N GLU A 116 -9.12 -12.76 -4.28
CA GLU A 116 -10.35 -12.15 -3.81
C GLU A 116 -10.63 -10.79 -4.42
N LEU A 117 -9.61 -9.94 -4.60
CA LEU A 117 -9.77 -8.60 -5.16
C LEU A 117 -9.31 -8.45 -6.61
N GLY A 118 -8.59 -9.44 -7.17
CA GLY A 118 -7.98 -9.31 -8.50
C GLY A 118 -6.81 -8.32 -8.53
N ILE A 119 -6.21 -8.03 -7.37
CA ILE A 119 -5.18 -7.01 -7.21
C ILE A 119 -3.81 -7.69 -7.10
N ASP A 120 -3.00 -7.52 -8.13
CA ASP A 120 -1.62 -8.00 -8.16
C ASP A 120 -0.67 -6.90 -7.64
N LEU A 121 -0.07 -7.11 -6.47
CA LEU A 121 0.88 -6.17 -5.88
C LEU A 121 2.29 -6.20 -6.53
N ALA A 122 2.59 -7.21 -7.35
CA ALA A 122 3.89 -7.35 -8.01
C ALA A 122 3.97 -6.59 -9.34
N LYS A 123 2.84 -6.16 -9.91
CA LYS A 123 2.80 -5.36 -11.13
C LYS A 123 3.03 -3.89 -10.81
N HIS A 124 4.27 -3.44 -10.98
CA HIS A 124 4.56 -2.05 -11.26
C HIS A 124 4.36 -1.81 -12.76
N GLU A 125 3.26 -1.16 -13.14
CA GLU A 125 3.16 -0.49 -14.44
C GLU A 125 3.80 0.91 -14.36
#